data_AF-A0AA96S4Y5-F1
#
_entry.id   AF-A0AA96S4Y5-F1
#
_cell.length_a   1.000
_cell.length_b   1.000
_cell.length_c   1.000
_cell.angle_alpha   90.00
_cell.angle_beta   90.00
_cell.angle_gamma   90.00
#
_symmetry.space_group_name_H-M   'P 1'
#
loop_
_entity.id
_entity.type
_entity.pdbx_description
1 polymer ?
#
loop_
_entity_poly.entity_id
_entity_poly.type
_entity_poly.pdbx_seq_one_letter_code
_entity_poly.pdbx_strand_id
1 'polypeptide(L)'
;MSAKISKYRTGEPRFGTRGSKDIWDSSVKTSFLSPEELAKYRNGDKGGTKVYTQADYEKMRAKGISNAQIADEMKTSVATLYNRLKAWKRNELTKPKQPAADVPEVSETKPSKTDQEAEYRTLISELSTACEDAKLEVSSLRTERDNYRDQLLETRDELVRKDYELENVKRDFENVDITIKRFAQENKALRELVALWI
;
A
#
# COMPACT_ATOMS: atom_id res chain seq x y z
N MET A 1 -23.80 16.74 16.31
CA MET A 1 -23.85 16.32 14.89
C MET A 1 -23.34 14.89 14.81
N SER A 2 -24.24 13.93 14.53
CA SER A 2 -23.91 12.49 14.54
C SER A 2 -23.54 12.04 13.14
N ALA A 3 -22.27 11.68 12.92
CA ALA A 3 -21.80 11.14 11.64
C ALA A 3 -22.25 9.68 11.51
N LYS A 4 -23.18 9.42 10.59
CA LYS A 4 -23.62 8.07 10.24
C LYS A 4 -22.51 7.36 9.47
N ILE A 5 -21.75 6.50 10.15
CA ILE A 5 -20.78 5.60 9.53
C ILE A 5 -21.55 4.47 8.83
N SER A 6 -21.32 4.34 7.52
CA SER A 6 -21.90 3.32 6.65
C SER A 6 -21.59 1.89 7.14
N LYS A 7 -22.63 1.05 7.25
CA LYS A 7 -22.59 -0.35 7.75
C LYS A 7 -21.82 -1.34 6.88
N TYR A 8 -21.19 -0.92 5.78
CA TYR A 8 -20.54 -1.81 4.81
C TYR A 8 -19.05 -2.13 5.08
N ARG A 9 -18.49 -1.70 6.22
CA ARG A 9 -17.05 -1.86 6.52
C ARG A 9 -16.70 -2.82 7.67
N THR A 10 -17.64 -3.64 8.14
CA THR A 10 -17.40 -4.61 9.23
C THR A 10 -17.68 -6.04 8.79
N GLY A 11 -16.94 -6.50 7.78
CA GLY A 11 -16.90 -7.91 7.39
C GLY A 11 -15.46 -8.33 7.12
N GLU A 12 -15.14 -9.59 7.41
CA GLU A 12 -13.83 -10.19 7.17
C GLU A 12 -13.39 -10.03 5.70
N PRO A 13 -12.07 -9.94 5.42
CA PRO A 13 -11.54 -9.79 4.07
C PRO A 13 -12.06 -10.91 3.16
N ARG A 14 -13.01 -10.58 2.26
CA ARG A 14 -13.46 -11.50 1.24
C ARG A 14 -12.37 -11.62 0.17
N PHE A 15 -11.49 -12.60 0.34
CA PHE A 15 -10.64 -13.07 -0.75
C PHE A 15 -11.54 -13.69 -1.84
N GLY A 16 -11.21 -13.36 -3.08
CA GLY A 16 -12.10 -13.44 -4.24
C GLY A 16 -12.78 -14.79 -4.43
N THR A 17 -14.11 -14.78 -4.33
CA THR A 17 -14.98 -15.77 -4.99
C THR A 17 -15.60 -15.08 -6.20
N ARG A 18 -14.79 -14.91 -7.26
CA ARG A 18 -15.30 -14.67 -8.60
C ARG A 18 -14.69 -15.71 -9.53
N GLY A 19 -15.56 -16.62 -9.95
CA GLY A 19 -15.50 -17.54 -11.09
C GLY A 19 -14.14 -17.83 -11.71
N SER A 20 -13.77 -19.10 -11.69
CA SER A 20 -12.82 -19.73 -12.61
C SER A 20 -12.99 -19.24 -14.05
N LYS A 21 -12.00 -18.47 -14.54
CA LYS A 21 -11.50 -18.49 -15.92
C LYS A 21 -10.23 -17.64 -15.97
N ASP A 22 -9.12 -18.34 -16.19
CA ASP A 22 -7.79 -17.83 -16.49
C ASP A 22 -7.18 -16.92 -15.41
N ILE A 23 -6.52 -17.54 -14.43
CA ILE A 23 -5.58 -16.85 -13.53
C ILE A 23 -4.38 -16.46 -14.40
N TRP A 24 -4.40 -15.23 -14.91
CA TRP A 24 -3.23 -14.63 -15.53
C TRP A 24 -2.18 -14.45 -14.44
N ASP A 25 -1.06 -15.17 -14.57
CA ASP A 25 0.09 -14.94 -13.70
C ASP A 25 0.78 -13.64 -14.09
N SER A 26 0.25 -12.52 -13.58
CA SER A 26 0.83 -11.19 -13.78
C SER A 26 2.03 -10.93 -12.85
N SER A 27 2.56 -11.95 -12.17
CA SER A 27 3.70 -11.82 -11.25
C SER A 27 5.02 -11.57 -11.98
N VAL A 28 5.14 -11.97 -13.25
CA VAL A 28 6.37 -11.83 -14.02
C VAL A 28 6.44 -10.46 -14.67
N LYS A 29 7.26 -9.57 -14.09
CA LYS A 29 7.59 -8.28 -14.70
C LYS A 29 8.40 -8.49 -15.97
N THR A 30 7.78 -8.25 -17.13
CA THR A 30 8.38 -8.44 -18.45
C THR A 30 9.63 -7.59 -18.71
N SER A 31 9.90 -6.58 -17.87
CA SER A 31 11.09 -5.74 -17.92
C SER A 31 12.38 -6.42 -17.44
N PHE A 32 12.29 -7.55 -16.71
CA PHE A 32 13.44 -8.28 -16.19
C PHE A 32 13.78 -9.55 -16.98
N LEU A 33 13.04 -9.84 -18.06
CA LEU A 33 13.26 -11.02 -18.89
C LEU A 33 14.22 -10.70 -20.04
N SER A 34 15.12 -11.64 -20.33
CA SER A 34 15.95 -11.57 -21.53
C SER A 34 15.08 -11.64 -22.81
N PRO A 35 15.55 -11.12 -23.95
CA PRO A 35 14.81 -11.16 -25.22
C PRO A 35 14.39 -12.58 -25.63
N GLU A 36 15.23 -13.58 -25.34
CA GLU A 36 14.95 -15.00 -25.63
C GLU A 36 13.88 -15.58 -24.71
N GLU A 37 13.86 -15.21 -23.43
CA GLU A 37 12.82 -15.65 -22.50
C GLU A 37 11.48 -14.98 -22.75
N LEU A 38 11.49 -13.70 -23.15
CA LEU A 38 10.31 -12.99 -23.64
C LEU A 38 9.67 -13.68 -24.83
N ALA A 39 10.47 -14.24 -25.75
CA ALA A 39 9.96 -14.99 -26.89
C ALA A 39 9.22 -16.27 -26.45
N LYS A 40 9.72 -16.98 -25.42
CA LYS A 40 9.06 -18.18 -24.87
C LYS A 40 7.69 -17.86 -24.26
N TYR A 41 7.55 -16.72 -23.57
CA TYR A 41 6.25 -16.24 -23.08
C TYR A 41 5.32 -15.79 -24.22
N ARG A 42 5.86 -15.13 -25.26
CA ARG A 42 5.07 -14.72 -26.44
C ARG A 42 4.53 -15.91 -27.23
N ASN A 43 5.27 -17.00 -27.29
CA ASN A 43 4.86 -18.21 -28.00
C ASN A 43 3.89 -19.10 -27.20
N GLY A 44 3.74 -18.85 -25.89
CA GLY A 44 2.85 -19.61 -25.01
C GLY A 44 3.51 -20.81 -24.34
N ASP A 45 4.84 -20.98 -24.47
CA ASP A 45 5.57 -22.16 -23.97
C ASP A 45 5.68 -22.22 -22.43
N LYS A 46 5.41 -21.10 -21.74
CA LYS A 46 5.41 -20.98 -20.27
C LYS A 46 4.04 -20.60 -19.69
N GLY A 47 2.96 -21.20 -20.22
CA GLY A 47 1.62 -21.12 -19.58
C GLY A 47 0.79 -19.88 -19.91
N GLY A 48 1.03 -19.23 -21.06
CA GLY A 48 0.28 -18.07 -21.53
C GLY A 48 -0.37 -18.29 -22.90
N THR A 49 -1.36 -17.47 -23.25
CA THR A 49 -1.93 -17.49 -24.62
C THR A 49 -0.91 -16.87 -25.58
N LYS A 50 -0.63 -17.54 -26.70
CA LYS A 50 0.25 -17.01 -27.75
C LYS A 50 -0.16 -15.60 -28.14
N VAL A 51 0.78 -14.66 -28.10
CA VAL A 51 0.54 -13.28 -28.49
C VAL A 51 0.76 -13.16 -29.99
N TYR A 52 -0.33 -13.04 -30.74
CA TYR A 52 -0.28 -12.86 -32.19
C TYR A 52 0.07 -11.42 -32.53
N THR A 53 1.09 -11.25 -33.37
CA THR A 53 1.51 -9.95 -33.90
C THR A 53 0.82 -9.65 -35.23
N GLN A 54 0.96 -8.40 -35.70
CA GLN A 54 0.46 -8.01 -37.02
C GLN A 54 1.06 -8.87 -38.15
N ALA A 55 2.34 -9.21 -38.04
CA ALA A 55 3.02 -10.07 -39.02
C ALA A 55 2.43 -11.49 -39.06
N ASP A 56 1.99 -12.03 -37.93
CA ASP A 56 1.34 -13.34 -37.87
C ASP A 56 -0.03 -13.32 -38.54
N TYR A 57 -0.79 -12.23 -38.32
CA TYR A 57 -2.07 -12.00 -39.01
C TYR A 57 -1.89 -11.89 -40.53
N GLU A 58 -0.91 -11.14 -41.00
CA GLU A 58 -0.62 -10.98 -42.43
C GLU A 58 -0.21 -12.31 -43.08
N LYS A 59 0.57 -13.14 -42.39
CA LYS A 59 0.91 -14.50 -42.86
C LYS A 59 -0.31 -15.41 -42.98
N MET A 60 -1.24 -15.36 -42.02
CA MET A 60 -2.48 -16.15 -42.07
C MET A 60 -3.42 -15.65 -43.19
N ARG A 61 -3.49 -14.33 -43.38
CA ARG A 61 -4.27 -13.70 -44.45
C ARG A 61 -3.69 -13.97 -45.83
N ALA A 62 -2.36 -14.06 -45.95
CA ALA A 62 -1.67 -14.44 -47.19
C ALA A 62 -1.93 -15.90 -47.57
N LYS A 63 -2.21 -16.77 -46.60
CA LYS A 63 -2.65 -18.17 -46.83
C LYS A 63 -4.13 -18.28 -47.24
N GLY A 64 -4.84 -17.16 -47.41
CA GLY A 64 -6.24 -17.13 -47.83
C GLY A 64 -7.25 -17.46 -46.71
N ILE A 65 -6.81 -17.47 -45.46
CA ILE A 65 -7.67 -17.78 -44.31
C ILE A 65 -8.59 -16.58 -44.04
N SER A 66 -9.88 -16.86 -43.80
CA SER A 66 -10.86 -15.81 -43.49
C SER A 66 -10.66 -15.23 -42.08
N ASN A 67 -11.07 -13.99 -41.85
CA ASN A 67 -10.93 -13.35 -40.54
C ASN A 67 -11.66 -14.09 -39.40
N ALA A 68 -12.72 -14.83 -39.71
CA ALA A 68 -13.42 -15.66 -38.73
C ALA A 68 -12.54 -16.84 -38.28
N GLN A 69 -11.95 -17.55 -39.25
CA GLN A 69 -11.03 -18.66 -38.99
C GLN A 69 -9.75 -18.20 -38.30
N ILE A 70 -9.25 -17.00 -38.63
CA ILE A 70 -8.10 -16.40 -37.93
C ILE A 70 -8.46 -16.11 -36.46
N ALA A 71 -9.67 -15.61 -36.18
CA ALA A 71 -10.11 -15.36 -34.81
C ALA A 71 -10.16 -16.66 -33.99
N ASP A 72 -10.68 -17.74 -34.59
CA ASP A 72 -10.73 -19.07 -33.99
C ASP A 72 -9.33 -19.65 -33.75
N GLU A 73 -8.42 -19.53 -34.71
CA GLU A 73 -7.01 -19.95 -34.57
C GLU A 73 -6.29 -19.17 -33.47
N MET A 74 -6.58 -17.87 -33.35
CA MET A 74 -6.06 -17.02 -32.28
C MET A 74 -6.74 -17.26 -30.92
N LYS A 75 -7.76 -18.11 -30.84
CA LYS A 75 -8.64 -18.31 -29.66
C LYS A 75 -9.21 -16.98 -29.13
N THR A 76 -9.59 -16.08 -30.04
CA THR A 76 -10.15 -14.76 -29.71
C THR A 76 -11.48 -14.52 -30.43
N SER A 77 -12.29 -13.60 -29.92
CA SER A 77 -13.51 -13.22 -30.64
C SER A 77 -13.19 -12.39 -31.89
N VAL A 78 -14.05 -12.47 -32.92
CA VAL A 78 -13.94 -11.66 -34.14
C VAL A 78 -13.91 -10.16 -33.83
N ALA A 79 -14.66 -9.71 -32.81
CA ALA A 79 -14.65 -8.32 -32.34
C ALA A 79 -13.29 -7.92 -31.74
N THR A 80 -12.67 -8.82 -30.97
CA THR A 80 -11.32 -8.62 -30.42
C THR A 80 -10.28 -8.52 -31.52
N LEU A 81 -10.37 -9.36 -32.55
CA LEU A 81 -9.50 -9.30 -33.73
C LEU A 81 -9.65 -7.95 -34.46
N TYR A 82 -10.87 -7.47 -34.65
CA TYR A 82 -11.12 -6.17 -35.30
C TYR A 82 -10.54 -4.98 -34.50
N ASN A 83 -10.67 -5.02 -33.17
CA ASN A 83 -10.07 -4.02 -32.29
C ASN A 83 -8.53 -4.03 -32.36
N ARG A 84 -7.92 -5.21 -32.45
CA ARG A 84 -6.47 -5.35 -32.66
C ARG A 84 -6.04 -4.79 -34.02
N LEU A 85 -6.78 -5.08 -35.09
CA LEU A 85 -6.52 -4.52 -36.42
C LEU A 85 -6.58 -2.99 -36.43
N LYS A 86 -7.55 -2.41 -35.72
CA LYS A 86 -7.67 -0.94 -35.56
C LYS A 86 -6.50 -0.35 -34.77
N ALA A 87 -6.01 -1.05 -33.76
CA ALA A 87 -4.84 -0.64 -32.98
C ALA A 87 -3.55 -0.70 -33.81
N TRP A 88 -3.35 -1.77 -34.59
CA TRP A 88 -2.20 -1.90 -35.49
C TRP A 88 -2.18 -0.79 -36.55
N LYS A 89 -3.32 -0.50 -37.18
CA LYS A 89 -3.44 0.63 -38.13
C LYS A 89 -3.16 2.00 -37.50
N ARG A 90 -3.57 2.22 -36.25
CA ARG A 90 -3.21 3.47 -35.53
C ARG A 90 -1.71 3.58 -35.28
N ASN A 91 -1.06 2.48 -34.92
CA ASN A 91 0.39 2.47 -34.69
C ASN A 91 1.18 2.68 -35.99
N GLU A 92 0.66 2.27 -37.15
CA GLU A 92 1.24 2.58 -38.46
C GLU A 92 1.15 4.06 -38.82
N LEU A 93 0.05 4.74 -38.46
CA LEU A 93 -0.13 6.19 -38.66
C LEU A 93 0.79 7.04 -37.78
N THR A 94 1.30 6.48 -36.68
CA THR A 94 2.27 7.13 -35.78
C THR A 94 3.73 6.81 -36.10
N LYS A 95 4.03 6.03 -37.15
CA LYS A 95 5.40 5.94 -37.66
C LYS A 95 5.76 7.30 -38.28
N PRO A 96 6.89 7.94 -37.90
CA PRO A 96 7.31 9.17 -38.56
C PRO A 96 7.49 8.90 -40.05
N LYS A 97 6.66 9.57 -40.86
CA LYS A 97 6.72 9.57 -42.31
C LYS A 97 8.13 10.01 -42.70
N GLN A 98 8.88 9.18 -43.45
CA GLN A 98 10.10 9.66 -44.10
C GLN A 98 9.72 10.88 -44.97
N PRO A 99 10.45 12.02 -44.89
CA PRO A 99 10.02 13.22 -45.58
C PRO A 99 10.19 13.03 -47.09
N ALA A 100 9.06 13.00 -47.79
CA ALA A 100 9.01 13.36 -49.21
C ALA A 100 9.17 14.88 -49.30
N ALA A 101 9.98 15.30 -50.28
CA ALA A 101 10.41 16.67 -50.50
C ALA A 101 9.27 17.69 -50.66
N ASP A 102 9.62 18.91 -50.27
CA ASP A 102 9.00 20.22 -50.55
C ASP A 102 7.64 20.55 -49.91
N VAL A 103 7.67 21.53 -48.99
CA VAL A 103 6.72 22.67 -48.76
C VAL A 103 7.09 23.36 -47.42
N PRO A 104 6.97 24.69 -47.29
CA PRO A 104 7.93 25.55 -46.60
C PRO A 104 7.68 25.80 -45.10
N GLU A 105 8.75 26.29 -44.46
CA GLU A 105 8.91 26.73 -43.07
C GLU A 105 7.69 27.41 -42.45
N VAL A 106 7.17 26.79 -41.40
CA VAL A 106 6.66 27.49 -40.22
C VAL A 106 7.43 26.90 -39.04
N SER A 107 8.45 27.64 -38.59
CA SER A 107 9.30 27.29 -37.46
C SER A 107 8.55 27.48 -36.15
N GLU A 108 7.70 26.50 -35.81
CA GLU A 108 7.47 26.20 -34.41
C GLU A 108 8.75 25.54 -33.88
N THR A 109 9.59 26.33 -33.23
CA THR A 109 10.76 25.85 -32.49
C THR A 109 10.31 24.93 -31.36
N LYS A 110 10.13 23.64 -31.69
CA LYS A 110 10.08 22.58 -30.68
C LYS A 110 11.41 22.63 -29.90
N PRO A 111 11.38 22.63 -28.56
CA PRO A 111 12.61 22.62 -27.76
C PRO A 111 13.48 21.46 -28.19
N SER A 112 14.79 21.70 -28.30
CA SER A 112 15.72 20.66 -28.74
C SER A 112 15.71 19.53 -27.69
N LYS A 113 15.95 18.28 -28.09
CA LYS A 113 16.00 17.14 -27.15
C LYS A 113 16.95 17.41 -25.97
N THR A 114 18.01 18.15 -26.22
CA THR A 114 19.00 18.61 -25.26
C THR A 114 18.42 19.55 -24.18
N ASP A 115 17.47 20.42 -24.52
CA ASP A 115 16.83 21.34 -23.56
C ASP A 115 15.88 20.56 -22.63
N GLN A 116 15.14 19.60 -23.18
CA GLN A 116 14.28 18.71 -22.39
C GLN A 116 15.09 17.84 -21.44
N GLU A 117 16.23 17.30 -21.89
CA GLU A 117 17.13 16.52 -21.02
C GLU A 117 17.70 17.33 -19.86
N ALA A 118 17.96 18.64 -20.06
CA ALA A 118 18.39 19.53 -18.99
C ALA A 118 17.26 19.76 -17.97
N GLU A 119 16.04 20.03 -18.43
CA GLU A 119 14.86 20.19 -17.55
C GLU A 119 14.53 18.90 -16.77
N TYR A 120 14.65 17.73 -17.40
CA TYR A 120 14.46 16.46 -16.67
C TYR A 120 15.56 16.25 -15.62
N ARG A 121 16.80 16.66 -15.88
CA ARG A 121 17.89 16.57 -14.89
C ARG A 121 17.66 17.50 -13.71
N THR A 122 17.20 18.73 -13.93
CA THR A 122 16.87 19.65 -12.83
C THR A 122 15.71 19.10 -12.01
N LEU A 123 14.66 18.60 -12.66
CA LEU A 123 13.52 17.99 -11.96
C LEU A 123 13.93 16.76 -11.15
N ILE A 124 14.79 15.89 -11.70
CA ILE A 124 15.31 14.72 -10.97
C ILE A 124 16.14 15.16 -9.77
N SER A 125 16.97 16.20 -9.92
CA SER A 125 17.75 16.75 -8.81
C SER A 125 16.85 17.28 -7.70
N GLU A 126 15.82 18.08 -8.03
CA GLU A 126 14.86 18.62 -7.08
C GLU A 126 14.04 17.52 -6.39
N LEU A 127 13.61 16.50 -7.14
CA LEU A 127 12.89 15.36 -6.58
C LEU A 127 13.79 14.57 -5.63
N SER A 128 15.08 14.44 -5.96
CA SER A 128 16.06 13.74 -5.13
C SER A 128 16.31 14.50 -3.82
N THR A 129 16.48 15.83 -3.87
CA THR A 129 16.64 16.63 -2.64
C THR A 129 15.40 16.56 -1.77
N ALA A 130 14.21 16.70 -2.35
CA ALA A 130 12.95 16.56 -1.61
C ALA A 130 12.78 15.16 -0.98
N CYS A 131 13.24 14.10 -1.66
CA CYS A 131 13.23 12.76 -1.10
C CYS A 131 14.19 12.61 0.09
N GLU A 132 15.38 13.21 0.03
CA GLU A 132 16.32 13.16 1.15
C GLU A 132 15.82 13.99 2.35
N ASP A 133 15.26 15.17 2.10
CA ASP A 133 14.66 16.00 3.15
C ASP A 133 13.51 15.25 3.85
N ALA A 134 12.61 14.63 3.07
CA ALA A 134 11.53 13.83 3.61
C ALA A 134 12.03 12.61 4.40
N LYS A 135 13.12 11.96 3.98
CA LYS A 135 13.74 10.86 4.76
C LYS A 135 14.29 11.36 6.09
N LEU A 136 14.94 12.52 6.10
CA LEU A 136 15.46 13.15 7.31
C LEU A 136 14.31 13.49 8.27
N GLU A 137 13.24 14.11 7.79
CA GLU A 137 12.06 14.42 8.60
C GLU A 137 11.38 13.14 9.14
N VAL A 138 11.24 12.10 8.33
CA VAL A 138 10.72 10.80 8.81
C VAL A 138 11.63 10.21 9.88
N SER A 139 12.95 10.37 9.77
CA SER A 139 13.88 9.89 10.78
C SER A 139 13.75 10.66 12.10
N SER A 140 13.61 11.99 12.05
CA SER A 140 13.39 12.80 13.26
C SER A 140 12.07 12.46 13.93
N LEU A 141 10.97 12.38 13.16
CA LEU A 141 9.66 12.00 13.70
C LEU A 141 9.65 10.60 14.33
N ARG A 142 10.44 9.66 13.79
CA ARG A 142 10.63 8.34 14.42
C ARG A 142 11.33 8.46 15.77
N THR A 143 12.40 9.25 15.87
CA THR A 143 13.09 9.46 17.15
C THR A 143 12.19 10.15 18.18
N GLU A 144 11.42 11.15 17.77
CA GLU A 144 10.46 11.82 18.66
C GLU A 144 9.37 10.86 19.15
N ARG A 145 8.77 10.08 18.26
CA ARG A 145 7.79 9.06 18.64
C ARG A 145 8.38 8.06 19.64
N ASP A 146 9.59 7.60 19.41
CA ASP A 146 10.22 6.60 20.27
C ASP A 146 10.52 7.22 21.66
N ASN A 147 10.96 8.49 21.71
CA ASN A 147 11.09 9.24 22.97
C ASN A 147 9.75 9.38 23.72
N TYR A 148 8.66 9.72 23.02
CA TYR A 148 7.33 9.80 23.65
C TYR A 148 6.84 8.44 24.14
N ARG A 149 7.17 7.37 23.41
CA ARG A 149 6.86 6.01 23.85
C ARG A 149 7.56 5.66 25.15
N ASP A 150 8.84 6.02 25.28
CA ASP A 150 9.61 5.75 26.50
C ASP A 150 9.08 6.58 27.68
N GLN A 151 8.74 7.85 27.48
CA GLN A 151 8.09 8.68 28.51
C GLN A 151 6.73 8.10 28.96
N LEU A 152 5.93 7.57 28.03
CA LEU A 152 4.66 6.92 28.35
C LEU A 152 4.87 5.62 29.15
N LEU A 153 5.93 4.87 28.86
CA LEU A 153 6.27 3.68 29.63
C LEU A 153 6.75 4.04 31.03
N GLU A 154 7.59 5.05 31.16
CA GLU A 154 8.08 5.54 32.45
C GLU A 154 6.94 6.04 33.34
N THR A 155 6.07 6.90 32.82
CA THR A 155 4.89 7.39 33.55
C THR A 155 3.93 6.26 33.94
N ARG A 156 3.75 5.25 33.08
CA ARG A 156 2.98 4.04 33.42
C ARG A 156 3.61 3.32 34.61
N ASP A 157 4.91 3.08 34.58
CA ASP A 157 5.60 2.32 35.63
C ASP A 157 5.61 3.10 36.96
N GLU A 158 5.69 4.43 36.90
CA GLU A 158 5.51 5.32 38.06
C GLU A 158 4.10 5.20 38.65
N LEU A 159 3.05 5.23 37.83
CA LEU A 159 1.68 5.06 38.29
C LEU A 159 1.46 3.71 38.98
N VAL A 160 1.99 2.62 38.41
CA VAL A 160 1.92 1.28 39.03
C VAL A 160 2.60 1.27 40.39
N ARG A 161 3.76 1.94 40.52
CA ARG A 161 4.46 2.06 41.81
C ARG A 161 3.63 2.85 42.81
N LYS A 162 3.01 3.95 42.38
CA LYS A 162 2.14 4.79 43.23
C LYS A 162 0.88 4.06 43.68
N ASP A 163 0.27 3.25 42.82
CA ASP A 163 -0.87 2.41 43.19
C ASP A 163 -0.48 1.40 44.27
N TYR A 164 0.69 0.77 44.15
CA TYR A 164 1.20 -0.13 45.18
C TYR A 164 1.48 0.58 46.51
N GLU A 165 2.11 1.77 46.47
CA GLU A 165 2.33 2.62 47.65
C GLU A 165 1.00 2.99 48.33
N LEU A 166 0.01 3.43 47.56
CA LEU A 166 -1.32 3.77 48.08
C LEU A 166 -2.00 2.57 48.75
N GLU A 167 -1.89 1.38 48.16
CA GLU A 167 -2.50 0.18 48.71
C GLU A 167 -1.84 -0.27 50.03
N ASN A 168 -0.52 -0.05 50.17
CA ASN A 168 0.15 -0.25 51.45
C ASN A 168 -0.34 0.74 52.50
N VAL A 169 -0.41 2.02 52.17
CA VAL A 169 -0.86 3.07 53.10
C VAL A 169 -2.31 2.84 53.55
N LYS A 170 -3.20 2.38 52.65
CA LYS A 170 -4.56 1.99 53.02
C LYS A 170 -4.58 0.86 54.05
N ARG A 171 -3.79 -0.19 53.83
CA ARG A 171 -3.67 -1.30 54.79
C ARG A 171 -3.15 -0.83 56.15
N ASP A 172 -2.15 0.06 56.16
CA ASP A 172 -1.65 0.64 57.39
C ASP A 172 -2.72 1.45 58.13
N PHE A 173 -3.52 2.23 57.39
CA PHE A 173 -4.64 2.98 57.96
C PHE A 173 -5.72 2.07 58.56
N GLU A 174 -6.07 0.98 57.87
CA GLU A 174 -7.00 -0.04 58.39
C GLU A 174 -6.48 -0.69 59.67
N ASN A 175 -5.19 -1.03 59.73
CA ASN A 175 -4.56 -1.58 60.92
C ASN A 175 -4.59 -0.59 62.10
N VAL A 176 -4.32 0.69 61.83
CA VAL A 176 -4.41 1.75 62.85
C VAL A 176 -5.85 1.91 63.33
N ASP A 177 -6.84 1.91 62.44
CA ASP A 177 -8.26 2.00 62.81
C ASP A 177 -8.71 0.83 63.71
N ILE A 178 -8.29 -0.40 63.37
CA ILE A 178 -8.52 -1.58 64.23
C ILE A 178 -7.90 -1.39 65.60
N THR A 179 -6.67 -0.88 65.66
CA THR A 179 -5.94 -0.66 66.92
C THR A 179 -6.62 0.40 67.78
N ILE A 180 -7.05 1.51 67.18
CA ILE A 180 -7.81 2.57 67.87
C ILE A 180 -9.13 2.02 68.42
N LYS A 181 -9.86 1.23 67.63
CA LYS A 181 -11.10 0.58 68.08
C LYS A 181 -10.88 -0.33 69.28
N ARG A 182 -9.78 -1.10 69.32
CA ARG A 182 -9.40 -1.91 70.48
C ARG A 182 -9.12 -1.05 71.70
N PHE A 183 -8.28 -0.02 71.57
CA PHE A 183 -8.00 0.89 72.68
C PHE A 183 -9.25 1.62 73.19
N ALA A 184 -10.19 1.96 72.31
CA ALA A 184 -11.47 2.56 72.70
C ALA A 184 -12.31 1.58 73.54
N GLN A 185 -12.35 0.29 73.18
CA GLN A 185 -13.03 -0.75 73.95
C GLN A 185 -12.35 -1.00 75.30
N GLU A 186 -11.03 -1.11 75.34
CA GLU A 186 -10.26 -1.27 76.58
C GLU A 186 -10.48 -0.09 77.52
N ASN A 187 -10.40 1.15 77.02
CA ASN A 187 -10.67 2.35 77.80
C ASN A 187 -12.11 2.39 78.33
N LYS A 188 -13.08 1.91 77.55
CA LYS A 188 -14.47 1.80 78.00
C LYS A 188 -14.58 0.82 79.18
N ALA A 189 -13.99 -0.38 79.04
CA ALA A 189 -14.00 -1.39 80.10
C ALA A 189 -13.28 -0.90 81.38
N LEU A 190 -12.15 -0.21 81.23
CA LEU A 190 -11.44 0.39 82.37
C LEU A 190 -12.28 1.46 83.09
N ARG A 191 -12.99 2.31 82.35
CA ARG A 191 -13.91 3.30 82.95
C ARG A 191 -15.05 2.64 83.70
N GLU A 192 -15.62 1.56 83.16
CA GLU A 192 -16.66 0.78 83.83
C GLU A 192 -16.13 0.13 85.12
N LEU A 193 -14.93 -0.44 85.11
CA LEU A 193 -14.29 -1.00 86.30
C LEU A 193 -14.03 0.06 87.38
N VAL A 194 -13.52 1.24 86.98
CA VAL A 194 -13.30 2.36 87.92
C VAL A 194 -14.62 2.82 88.53
N ALA A 195 -15.70 2.88 87.74
CA ALA A 195 -17.03 3.25 88.22
C ALA A 195 -17.64 2.25 89.20
N LEU A 196 -17.26 0.97 89.15
CA LEU A 196 -17.65 -0.04 90.14
C LEU A 196 -16.81 0.03 91.42
N TRP A 197 -15.63 0.65 91.36
CA TRP A 197 -14.68 0.71 92.47
C TRP A 197 -14.86 1.95 93.35
N ILE A 198 -15.45 3.01 92.79
CA ILE A 198 -15.87 4.25 93.47
C ILE A 198 -17.28 4.06 94.02
#